data_AF-A0A1L0AI47-F1
#
_entry.id   AF-A0A1L0AI47-F1
#
_cell.length_a   1.000
_cell.length_b   1.000
_cell.length_c   1.000
_cell.angle_alpha   90.00
_cell.angle_beta   90.00
_cell.angle_gamma   90.00
#
_symmetry.space_group_name_H-M   'P 1'
#
loop_
_entity.id
_entity.type
_entity.pdbx_description
1 polymer ?
#
loop_
_entity_poly.entity_id
_entity_poly.type
_entity_poly.pdbx_seq_one_letter_code
_entity_poly.pdbx_strand_id
1 'polypeptide(L)'
;MVLYNTQNKIEGFLFCKFEEGPGDDTVPLLPNSSHMKVGTFKFNPQGTRRGDRYLKKIFDYALARNPNVDDIYVTVFGEQHGYLVELFTRYGFELFATKTTANGVEQVLLRDLNKMHGDVDKDYPFINTRDNRKFLLSIYPNHHTKLFPDSILNNESQNIVKDVSHSNSIHKIYICQMSGVMELQRGDVLVIYRTGDKLTPAEYSAVATSLCVVEGVHTLNDYKTEDDFVSECVKFSVFSDAELRGIYRERRYNYVINFTYNVALPKRPIRKRLADDVGLNRADRWGFLELSNGQFQHILDISEVDPKFIKN
;
A
#
# COMPACT_ATOMS: atom_id res chain seq x y z
N MET A 1 8.41 -2.68 -17.46
CA MET A 1 7.21 -3.55 -17.27
C MET A 1 6.23 -3.29 -18.40
N VAL A 2 5.73 -4.33 -19.07
CA VAL A 2 4.65 -4.21 -20.08
C VAL A 2 3.36 -4.76 -19.45
N LEU A 3 2.25 -4.04 -19.59
CA LEU A 3 0.92 -4.45 -19.16
C LEU A 3 0.09 -4.81 -20.39
N TYR A 4 -0.47 -6.01 -20.35
CA TYR A 4 -1.36 -6.52 -21.39
C TYR A 4 -2.80 -6.53 -20.92
N ASN A 5 -3.72 -6.38 -21.85
CA ASN A 5 -5.15 -6.52 -21.58
C ASN A 5 -5.64 -7.96 -21.79
N THR A 6 -6.92 -8.21 -21.52
CA THR A 6 -7.53 -9.54 -21.71
C THR A 6 -7.51 -10.03 -23.16
N GLN A 7 -7.22 -9.13 -24.11
CA GLN A 7 -7.09 -9.41 -25.54
C GLN A 7 -5.61 -9.43 -25.99
N ASN A 8 -4.65 -9.51 -25.05
CA ASN A 8 -3.20 -9.50 -25.28
C ASN A 8 -2.65 -8.25 -26.00
N LYS A 9 -3.36 -7.12 -25.97
CA LYS A 9 -2.84 -5.83 -26.46
C LYS A 9 -2.10 -5.08 -25.35
N ILE A 10 -1.06 -4.32 -25.72
CA ILE A 10 -0.33 -3.45 -24.79
C ILE A 10 -1.24 -2.32 -24.35
N GLU A 11 -1.50 -2.24 -23.05
CA GLU A 11 -2.30 -1.21 -22.39
C GLU A 11 -1.48 -0.29 -21.48
N GLY A 12 -0.23 -0.65 -21.22
CA GLY A 12 0.69 0.12 -20.39
C GLY A 12 2.12 -0.31 -20.59
N PHE A 13 3.05 0.63 -20.59
CA PHE A 13 4.49 0.35 -20.53
C PHE A 13 5.16 1.31 -19.55
N LEU A 14 5.93 0.73 -18.62
CA LEU A 14 6.81 1.41 -17.68
C LEU A 14 8.25 1.16 -18.10
N PHE A 15 8.99 2.23 -18.37
CA PHE A 15 10.44 2.21 -18.30
C PHE A 15 10.91 3.23 -17.26
N CYS A 16 11.95 2.86 -16.52
CA CYS A 16 12.60 3.73 -15.56
C CYS A 16 14.03 3.97 -16.04
N LYS A 17 14.52 5.21 -15.91
CA LYS A 17 15.90 5.58 -16.18
C LYS A 17 16.43 6.34 -14.97
N PHE A 18 17.67 6.06 -14.60
CA PHE A 18 18.37 6.79 -13.54
C PHE A 18 19.23 7.87 -14.17
N GLU A 19 19.15 9.08 -13.63
CA GLU A 19 19.82 10.28 -14.14
C GLU A 19 20.36 11.08 -12.96
N GLU A 20 21.36 11.92 -13.20
CA GLU A 20 21.97 12.77 -12.18
C GLU A 20 22.06 14.20 -12.70
N GLY A 21 21.93 15.15 -11.77
CA GLY A 21 22.04 16.57 -12.03
C GLY A 21 20.79 17.20 -12.63
N PRO A 22 20.81 18.53 -12.86
CA PRO A 22 19.61 19.32 -13.14
C PRO A 22 18.98 19.05 -14.53
N GLY A 23 19.65 18.28 -15.38
CA GLY A 23 19.35 18.18 -16.81
C GLY A 23 19.52 19.52 -17.52
N ASP A 24 18.98 19.61 -18.74
CA ASP A 24 19.03 20.81 -19.58
C ASP A 24 17.73 21.05 -20.37
N ASP A 25 16.69 20.22 -20.14
CA ASP A 25 15.49 20.15 -20.97
C ASP A 25 14.19 20.54 -20.24
N THR A 26 14.30 21.09 -19.02
CA THR A 26 13.14 21.49 -18.18
C THR A 26 13.22 22.96 -17.75
N VAL A 27 12.07 23.58 -17.52
CA VAL A 27 11.94 24.96 -17.01
C VAL A 27 10.95 25.01 -15.84
N PRO A 28 11.40 25.34 -14.61
CA PRO A 28 12.82 25.43 -14.19
C PRO A 28 13.56 24.09 -14.35
N LEU A 29 14.90 24.14 -14.31
CA LEU A 29 15.73 22.94 -14.27
C LEU A 29 15.44 22.10 -13.02
N LEU A 30 15.66 20.79 -13.11
CA LEU A 30 15.53 19.87 -11.98
C LEU A 30 16.55 20.21 -10.87
N PRO A 31 16.32 19.76 -9.63
CA PRO A 31 17.35 19.84 -8.59
C PRO A 31 18.64 19.15 -9.04
N ASN A 32 19.80 19.61 -8.57
CA ASN A 32 21.07 18.95 -8.86
C ASN A 32 21.26 17.74 -7.92
N SER A 33 20.53 16.64 -8.18
CA SER A 33 20.44 15.44 -7.33
C SER A 33 20.42 14.14 -8.16
N SER A 34 20.19 12.99 -7.51
CA SER A 34 19.99 11.72 -8.20
C SER A 34 18.49 11.47 -8.42
N HIS A 35 18.11 11.23 -9.67
CA HIS A 35 16.72 11.11 -10.10
C HIS A 35 16.39 9.71 -10.62
N MET A 36 15.16 9.26 -10.40
CA MET A 36 14.54 8.22 -11.22
C MET A 36 13.49 8.82 -12.15
N LYS A 37 13.81 8.90 -13.44
CA LYS A 37 12.85 9.25 -14.49
C LYS A 37 11.92 8.09 -14.78
N VAL A 38 10.63 8.34 -14.69
CA VAL A 38 9.57 7.43 -15.14
C VAL A 38 9.14 7.85 -16.54
N GLY A 39 9.27 6.93 -17.48
CA GLY A 39 8.70 7.07 -18.82
C GLY A 39 7.45 6.21 -18.99
N THR A 40 6.34 6.85 -19.37
CA THR A 40 5.06 6.20 -19.63
C THR A 40 4.81 6.12 -21.14
N PHE A 41 4.73 4.91 -21.70
CA PHE A 41 4.26 4.73 -23.08
C PHE A 41 2.85 4.14 -23.04
N LYS A 42 1.86 5.02 -23.27
CA LYS A 42 0.43 4.72 -23.44
C LYS A 42 -0.21 3.99 -22.25
N PHE A 43 -0.90 4.74 -21.41
CA PHE A 43 -1.70 4.19 -20.30
C PHE A 43 -3.18 4.50 -20.54
N ASN A 44 -4.07 3.53 -20.33
CA ASN A 44 -5.51 3.76 -20.32
C ASN A 44 -6.12 3.17 -19.04
N PRO A 45 -6.43 3.99 -18.02
CA PRO A 45 -6.96 3.50 -16.76
C PRO A 45 -8.46 3.17 -16.84
N GLN A 46 -9.13 3.43 -17.97
CA GLN A 46 -10.59 3.32 -18.05
C GLN A 46 -11.07 1.95 -17.54
N GLY A 47 -11.71 1.96 -16.37
CA GLY A 47 -12.29 0.78 -15.73
C GLY A 47 -11.32 -0.17 -15.01
N THR A 48 -10.01 0.09 -14.98
CA THR A 48 -9.03 -0.84 -14.36
C THR A 48 -8.14 -0.17 -13.32
N ARG A 49 -8.02 -0.77 -12.13
CA ARG A 49 -7.16 -0.30 -11.01
C ARG A 49 -5.68 -0.62 -11.20
N ARG A 50 -5.22 -0.55 -12.45
CA ARG A 50 -3.82 -0.79 -12.85
C ARG A 50 -2.90 0.36 -12.43
N GLY A 51 -3.46 1.54 -12.14
CA GLY A 51 -2.73 2.74 -11.67
C GLY A 51 -2.00 2.50 -10.35
N ASP A 52 -2.69 1.97 -9.34
CA ASP A 52 -2.08 1.63 -8.05
C ASP A 52 -0.91 0.66 -8.19
N ARG A 53 -1.10 -0.41 -8.98
CA ARG A 53 -0.03 -1.38 -9.27
C ARG A 53 1.18 -0.73 -9.94
N TYR A 54 0.93 0.22 -10.83
CA TYR A 54 1.96 0.97 -11.53
C TYR A 54 2.76 1.86 -10.58
N LEU A 55 2.06 2.66 -9.77
CA LEU A 55 2.67 3.50 -8.73
C LEU A 55 3.45 2.67 -7.73
N LYS A 56 2.87 1.56 -7.25
CA LYS A 56 3.58 0.64 -6.37
C LYS A 56 4.89 0.18 -7.01
N LYS A 57 4.89 -0.20 -8.29
CA LYS A 57 6.12 -0.62 -8.98
C LYS A 57 7.12 0.51 -9.15
N ILE A 58 6.68 1.73 -9.43
CA ILE A 58 7.55 2.91 -9.47
C ILE A 58 8.27 3.06 -8.13
N PHE A 59 7.54 3.06 -7.01
CA PHE A 59 8.15 3.17 -5.68
C PHE A 59 9.05 1.97 -5.35
N ASP A 60 8.61 0.73 -5.66
CA ASP A 60 9.43 -0.48 -5.48
C ASP A 60 10.79 -0.34 -6.21
N TYR A 61 10.79 0.14 -7.47
CA TYR A 61 12.02 0.32 -8.26
C TYR A 61 12.92 1.43 -7.73
N ALA A 62 12.34 2.57 -7.34
CA ALA A 62 13.09 3.69 -6.79
C ALA A 62 13.78 3.31 -5.46
N LEU A 63 13.03 2.66 -4.57
CA LEU A 63 13.49 2.34 -3.22
C LEU A 63 14.45 1.14 -3.16
N ALA A 64 14.42 0.26 -4.17
CA ALA A 64 15.36 -0.84 -4.33
C ALA A 64 16.72 -0.41 -4.92
N ARG A 65 16.84 0.81 -5.44
CA ARG A 65 18.08 1.31 -6.06
C ARG A 65 19.15 1.60 -4.99
N ASN A 66 20.40 1.26 -5.31
CA ASN A 66 21.58 1.58 -4.53
C ASN A 66 22.70 2.11 -5.45
N PRO A 67 23.20 3.35 -5.31
CA PRO A 67 22.84 4.35 -4.27
C PRO A 67 21.38 4.81 -4.36
N ASN A 68 20.80 5.28 -3.26
CA ASN A 68 19.42 5.76 -3.25
C ASN A 68 19.25 6.93 -4.22
N VAL A 69 18.06 7.05 -4.82
CA VAL A 69 17.64 8.26 -5.53
C VAL A 69 16.99 9.24 -4.56
N ASP A 70 17.12 10.54 -4.83
CA ASP A 70 16.55 11.60 -4.02
C ASP A 70 15.08 11.84 -4.40
N ASP A 71 14.76 11.71 -5.69
CA ASP A 71 13.42 11.95 -6.21
C ASP A 71 13.06 11.06 -7.41
N ILE A 72 11.76 11.05 -7.69
CA ILE A 72 11.16 10.42 -8.87
C ILE A 72 10.49 11.52 -9.68
N TYR A 73 10.68 11.55 -10.99
CA TYR A 73 9.94 12.47 -11.84
C TYR A 73 9.36 11.80 -13.07
N VAL A 74 8.25 12.35 -13.58
CA VAL A 74 7.55 11.87 -14.77
C VAL A 74 7.21 13.06 -15.67
N THR A 75 7.31 12.88 -16.98
CA THR A 75 6.82 13.84 -17.96
C THR A 75 5.49 13.37 -18.53
N VAL A 76 4.50 14.27 -18.56
CA VAL A 76 3.13 13.95 -19.00
C VAL A 76 2.61 15.09 -19.86
N PHE A 77 2.00 14.77 -21.01
CA PHE A 77 1.18 15.73 -21.76
C PHE A 77 -0.11 16.01 -20.97
N GLY A 78 -0.06 16.94 -20.01
CA GLY A 78 -1.10 17.17 -19.01
C GLY A 78 -2.48 17.45 -19.62
N GLU A 79 -2.55 18.20 -20.71
CA GLU A 79 -3.80 18.49 -21.42
C GLU A 79 -4.47 17.24 -22.00
N GLN A 80 -3.67 16.25 -22.42
CA GLN A 80 -4.16 15.01 -23.02
C GLN A 80 -4.39 13.90 -21.97
N HIS A 81 -3.71 14.00 -20.84
CA HIS A 81 -3.62 12.93 -19.85
C HIS A 81 -3.84 13.45 -18.41
N GLY A 82 -4.83 14.33 -18.20
CA GLY A 82 -5.12 14.91 -16.88
C GLY A 82 -5.33 13.89 -15.76
N TYR A 83 -5.92 12.73 -16.07
CA TYR A 83 -6.09 11.66 -15.09
C TYR A 83 -4.75 11.10 -14.56
N LEU A 84 -3.67 11.09 -15.37
CA LEU A 84 -2.34 10.65 -14.91
C LEU A 84 -1.79 11.69 -13.95
N VAL A 85 -1.96 12.97 -14.28
CA VAL A 85 -1.57 14.08 -13.41
C VAL A 85 -2.25 13.95 -12.06
N GLU A 86 -3.57 13.72 -12.04
CA GLU A 86 -4.32 13.48 -10.80
C GLU A 86 -3.83 12.25 -10.03
N LEU A 87 -3.56 11.14 -10.72
CA LEU A 87 -3.05 9.91 -10.11
C LEU A 87 -1.71 10.15 -9.44
N PHE A 88 -0.73 10.73 -10.14
CA PHE A 88 0.58 11.04 -9.56
C PHE A 88 0.47 12.07 -8.42
N THR A 89 -0.37 13.10 -8.59
CA THR A 89 -0.58 14.13 -7.55
C THR A 89 -1.14 13.57 -6.26
N ARG A 90 -2.05 12.58 -6.33
CA ARG A 90 -2.57 11.87 -5.16
C ARG A 90 -1.47 11.20 -4.35
N TYR A 91 -0.40 10.75 -5.01
CA TYR A 91 0.75 10.07 -4.41
C TYR A 91 1.96 10.99 -4.19
N GLY A 92 1.69 12.29 -4.01
CA GLY A 92 2.67 13.28 -3.56
C GLY A 92 3.58 13.84 -4.65
N PHE A 93 3.31 13.55 -5.92
CA PHE A 93 4.01 14.22 -7.01
C PHE A 93 3.47 15.63 -7.18
N GLU A 94 4.34 16.61 -7.34
CA GLU A 94 3.99 18.01 -7.49
C GLU A 94 4.41 18.51 -8.87
N LEU A 95 3.60 19.37 -9.49
CA LEU A 95 4.01 20.06 -10.71
C LEU A 95 5.23 20.92 -10.40
N PHE A 96 6.37 20.55 -10.96
CA PHE A 96 7.65 21.19 -10.68
C PHE A 96 8.12 22.05 -11.85
N ALA A 97 8.05 21.51 -13.07
CA ALA A 97 8.55 22.16 -14.27
C ALA A 97 7.72 21.85 -15.51
N THR A 98 8.09 22.46 -16.62
CA THR A 98 7.59 22.13 -17.96
C THR A 98 8.73 21.75 -18.87
N LYS A 99 8.45 20.90 -19.86
CA LYS A 99 9.39 20.48 -20.90
C LYS A 99 8.78 20.74 -22.27
N THR A 100 9.41 21.60 -23.05
CA THR A 100 8.95 21.91 -24.41
C THR A 100 9.64 20.98 -25.40
N THR A 101 8.84 20.24 -26.18
CA THR A 101 9.32 19.36 -27.23
C THR A 101 8.69 19.74 -28.58
N ALA A 102 9.16 19.13 -29.67
CA ALA A 102 8.53 19.28 -30.99
C ALA A 102 7.05 18.84 -31.01
N ASN A 103 6.63 17.99 -30.06
CA ASN A 103 5.28 17.44 -29.97
C ASN A 103 4.35 18.23 -29.03
N GLY A 104 4.85 19.29 -28.39
CA GLY A 104 4.10 20.12 -27.44
C GLY A 104 4.80 20.27 -26.09
N VAL A 105 4.06 20.81 -25.12
CA VAL A 105 4.55 21.07 -23.75
C VAL A 105 4.10 19.94 -22.82
N GLU A 106 5.07 19.30 -22.18
CA GLU A 106 4.85 18.32 -21.13
C GLU A 106 4.95 18.98 -19.76
N GLN A 107 4.11 18.55 -18.82
CA GLN A 107 4.26 18.81 -17.40
C GLN A 107 5.27 17.84 -16.80
N VAL A 108 6.15 18.35 -15.94
CA VAL A 108 7.11 17.57 -15.17
C VAL A 108 6.60 17.49 -13.74
N LEU A 109 6.16 16.30 -13.33
CA LEU A 109 5.72 16.05 -11.96
C LEU A 109 6.85 15.38 -11.18
N LEU A 110 7.21 15.93 -10.03
CA LEU A 110 8.34 15.47 -9.21
C LEU A 110 7.87 15.05 -7.81
N ARG A 111 8.39 13.92 -7.33
CA ARG A 111 8.20 13.40 -5.97
C ARG A 111 9.56 13.32 -5.27
N ASP A 112 9.80 14.23 -4.36
CA ASP A 112 10.96 14.20 -3.44
C ASP A 112 10.74 13.10 -2.38
N LEU A 113 11.61 12.09 -2.32
CA LEU A 113 11.47 10.94 -1.40
C LEU A 113 11.84 11.25 0.07
N ASN A 114 12.39 12.43 0.32
CA ASN A 114 12.69 12.93 1.65
C ASN A 114 11.56 13.80 2.23
N LYS A 115 10.65 14.29 1.38
CA LYS A 115 9.51 15.12 1.78
C LYS A 115 8.31 14.29 2.27
N MET A 116 7.84 14.63 3.48
CA MET A 116 6.56 14.16 4.02
C MET A 116 5.51 15.27 3.93
N HIS A 117 4.27 14.90 3.64
CA HIS A 117 3.14 15.80 3.44
C HIS A 117 2.16 15.77 4.61
N GLY A 118 2.24 14.77 5.49
CA GLY A 118 1.26 14.55 6.56
C GLY A 118 -0.05 13.99 6.03
N ASP A 119 -0.05 13.39 4.85
CA ASP A 119 -1.21 12.73 4.24
C ASP A 119 -0.87 11.30 3.84
N VAL A 120 -1.76 10.36 4.18
CA VAL A 120 -1.54 8.91 4.01
C VAL A 120 -1.25 8.52 2.56
N ASP A 121 -1.95 9.13 1.60
CA ASP A 121 -1.80 8.78 0.19
C ASP A 121 -0.54 9.40 -0.40
N LYS A 122 -0.31 10.69 -0.10
CA LYS A 122 0.89 11.40 -0.58
C LYS A 122 2.18 10.85 0.00
N ASP A 123 2.13 10.34 1.22
CA ASP A 123 3.30 9.82 1.92
C ASP A 123 3.57 8.34 1.64
N TYR A 124 2.64 7.63 0.99
CA TYR A 124 2.89 6.27 0.53
C TYR A 124 4.18 6.20 -0.34
N PRO A 125 5.07 5.20 -0.12
CA PRO A 125 4.93 4.07 0.80
C PRO A 125 5.53 4.31 2.19
N PHE A 126 6.00 5.53 2.50
CA PHE A 126 6.61 5.85 3.79
C PHE A 126 5.59 5.85 4.94
N ILE A 127 6.09 5.53 6.13
CA ILE A 127 5.28 5.39 7.34
C ILE A 127 5.78 6.41 8.36
N ASN A 128 4.95 7.40 8.67
CA ASN A 128 5.23 8.32 9.77
C ASN A 128 4.91 7.63 11.11
N THR A 129 5.90 7.53 11.99
CA THR A 129 5.73 6.89 13.31
C THR A 129 5.87 7.86 14.48
N ARG A 130 6.23 9.14 14.26
CA ARG A 130 6.50 10.09 15.36
C ARG A 130 5.30 10.29 16.28
N ASP A 131 4.16 10.59 15.67
CA ASP A 131 2.95 11.05 16.38
C ASP A 131 1.75 10.09 16.19
N ASN A 132 1.97 8.97 15.50
CA ASN A 132 0.94 7.98 15.21
C ASN A 132 1.03 6.79 16.16
N ARG A 133 -0.11 6.23 16.59
CA ARG A 133 -0.12 5.00 17.40
C ARG A 133 0.11 3.79 16.51
N LYS A 134 0.47 2.67 17.13
CA LYS A 134 0.81 1.44 16.43
C LYS A 134 -0.04 0.32 16.98
N PHE A 135 -0.61 -0.48 16.12
CA PHE A 135 -1.48 -1.59 16.50
C PHE A 135 -1.08 -2.85 15.76
N LEU A 136 -1.29 -4.00 16.39
CA LEU A 136 -1.32 -5.28 15.69
C LEU A 136 -2.75 -5.59 15.30
N LEU A 137 -2.98 -5.94 14.04
CA LEU A 137 -4.30 -6.33 13.52
C LEU A 137 -4.25 -7.74 12.94
N SER A 138 -5.08 -8.63 13.48
CA SER A 138 -5.11 -10.03 13.06
C SER A 138 -5.97 -10.24 11.82
N ILE A 139 -5.49 -11.10 10.92
CA ILE A 139 -6.23 -11.50 9.72
C ILE A 139 -6.16 -13.03 9.59
N TYR A 140 -7.30 -13.64 9.25
CA TYR A 140 -7.35 -15.08 9.03
C TYR A 140 -6.60 -15.49 7.76
N PRO A 141 -5.91 -16.65 7.76
CA PRO A 141 -5.19 -17.18 6.61
C PRO A 141 -5.94 -17.15 5.28
N ASN A 142 -7.22 -17.51 5.29
CA ASN A 142 -8.07 -17.58 4.10
C ASN A 142 -8.32 -16.22 3.41
N HIS A 143 -8.11 -15.12 4.14
CA HIS A 143 -8.25 -13.74 3.65
C HIS A 143 -6.89 -13.06 3.45
N HIS A 144 -5.88 -13.44 4.24
CA HIS A 144 -4.59 -12.75 4.28
C HIS A 144 -3.88 -12.70 2.92
N THR A 145 -3.54 -13.84 2.32
CA THR A 145 -2.75 -13.88 1.07
C THR A 145 -3.46 -13.17 -0.09
N LYS A 146 -4.81 -13.19 -0.10
CA LYS A 146 -5.62 -12.49 -1.10
C LYS A 146 -5.48 -10.97 -0.97
N LEU A 147 -5.50 -10.47 0.27
CA LEU A 147 -5.41 -9.04 0.55
C LEU A 147 -3.97 -8.51 0.44
N PHE A 148 -2.98 -9.33 0.84
CA PHE A 148 -1.56 -9.00 0.88
C PHE A 148 -0.72 -9.97 0.02
N PRO A 149 -0.83 -9.91 -1.32
CA PRO A 149 -0.15 -10.87 -2.19
C PRO A 149 1.38 -10.84 -2.05
N ASP A 150 1.98 -9.65 -1.86
CA ASP A 150 3.43 -9.52 -1.66
C ASP A 150 3.91 -10.09 -0.30
N SER A 151 2.96 -10.38 0.61
CA SER A 151 3.24 -10.96 1.93
C SER A 151 2.98 -12.48 2.01
N ILE A 152 2.73 -13.15 0.87
CA ILE A 152 2.55 -14.61 0.76
C ILE A 152 3.66 -15.37 1.50
N LEU A 153 3.30 -16.47 2.16
CA LEU A 153 4.27 -17.35 2.84
C LEU A 153 4.80 -18.43 1.89
N ASN A 154 6.01 -18.95 2.16
CA ASN A 154 6.64 -20.00 1.34
C ASN A 154 5.84 -21.32 1.31
N ASN A 155 4.99 -21.56 2.31
CA ASN A 155 4.12 -22.73 2.40
C ASN A 155 2.73 -22.50 1.79
N GLU A 156 2.47 -21.33 1.18
CA GLU A 156 1.21 -21.01 0.52
C GLU A 156 1.33 -21.18 -1.00
N SER A 157 0.22 -21.57 -1.64
CA SER A 157 0.20 -21.74 -3.09
C SER A 157 0.22 -20.39 -3.80
N GLN A 158 1.16 -20.20 -4.73
CA GLN A 158 1.19 -19.02 -5.59
C GLN A 158 -0.08 -18.87 -6.45
N ASN A 159 -0.83 -19.95 -6.69
CA ASN A 159 -2.10 -19.92 -7.42
C ASN A 159 -3.20 -19.11 -6.69
N ILE A 160 -3.00 -18.78 -5.41
CA ILE A 160 -3.88 -17.91 -4.63
C ILE A 160 -3.75 -16.45 -5.11
N VAL A 161 -2.58 -16.06 -5.61
CA VAL A 161 -2.32 -14.74 -6.19
C VAL A 161 -2.95 -14.68 -7.58
N LYS A 162 -4.25 -14.43 -7.62
CA LYS A 162 -4.97 -14.13 -8.85
C LYS A 162 -4.81 -12.66 -9.19
N ASP A 163 -4.82 -12.32 -10.48
CA ASP A 163 -4.80 -10.92 -10.95
C ASP A 163 -6.19 -10.29 -10.75
N VAL A 164 -6.57 -10.06 -9.49
CA VAL A 164 -7.86 -9.47 -9.08
C VAL A 164 -7.68 -8.02 -8.60
N SER A 165 -8.78 -7.28 -8.49
CA SER A 165 -8.76 -5.84 -8.19
C SER A 165 -8.12 -5.50 -6.83
N HIS A 166 -8.50 -6.23 -5.77
CA HIS A 166 -8.05 -5.96 -4.41
C HIS A 166 -6.57 -6.32 -4.19
N SER A 167 -6.05 -7.37 -4.84
CA SER A 167 -4.65 -7.76 -4.73
C SER A 167 -3.71 -6.71 -5.35
N ASN A 168 -4.15 -6.03 -6.41
CA ASN A 168 -3.36 -5.03 -7.14
C ASN A 168 -3.45 -3.60 -6.60
N SER A 169 -4.39 -3.31 -5.70
CA SER A 169 -4.55 -1.97 -5.13
C SER A 169 -3.58 -1.72 -3.98
N ILE A 170 -3.16 -0.47 -3.83
CA ILE A 170 -2.43 0.02 -2.66
C ILE A 170 -3.37 0.07 -1.45
N HIS A 171 -4.61 0.50 -1.68
CA HIS A 171 -5.64 0.61 -0.67
C HIS A 171 -6.30 -0.74 -0.42
N LYS A 172 -6.72 -0.97 0.82
CA LYS A 172 -7.29 -2.23 1.31
C LYS A 172 -8.46 -1.93 2.23
N ILE A 173 -9.46 -2.81 2.17
CA ILE A 173 -10.59 -2.81 3.08
C ILE A 173 -10.60 -4.11 3.87
N TYR A 174 -10.60 -3.99 5.19
CA TYR A 174 -10.82 -5.10 6.11
C TYR A 174 -12.13 -4.92 6.85
N ILE A 175 -12.96 -5.97 6.84
CA ILE A 175 -14.29 -5.96 7.47
C ILE A 175 -14.25 -6.95 8.63
N CYS A 176 -14.60 -6.50 9.83
CA CYS A 176 -14.44 -7.29 11.04
C CYS A 176 -15.52 -7.03 12.10
N GLN A 177 -15.45 -7.81 13.18
CA GLN A 177 -16.35 -7.74 14.34
C GLN A 177 -15.66 -7.12 15.58
N MET A 178 -14.39 -6.72 15.46
CA MET A 178 -13.58 -6.27 16.60
C MET A 178 -13.87 -4.79 16.86
N SER A 179 -14.70 -4.47 17.85
CA SER A 179 -15.11 -3.09 18.13
C SER A 179 -13.97 -2.15 18.51
N GLY A 180 -12.88 -2.66 19.08
CA GLY A 180 -11.70 -1.87 19.43
C GLY A 180 -11.07 -1.13 18.24
N VAL A 181 -11.30 -1.59 17.00
CA VAL A 181 -10.76 -0.92 15.80
C VAL A 181 -11.36 0.48 15.58
N MET A 182 -12.49 0.80 16.22
CA MET A 182 -13.05 2.15 16.22
C MET A 182 -12.15 3.19 16.92
N GLU A 183 -11.16 2.74 17.69
CA GLU A 183 -10.17 3.64 18.27
C GLU A 183 -9.15 4.13 17.24
N LEU A 184 -9.03 3.47 16.09
CA LEU A 184 -8.05 3.84 15.06
C LEU A 184 -8.32 5.23 14.49
N GLN A 185 -7.24 5.96 14.24
CA GLN A 185 -7.24 7.28 13.62
C GLN A 185 -6.45 7.24 12.31
N ARG A 186 -6.78 8.15 11.40
CA ARG A 186 -6.01 8.32 10.16
C ARG A 186 -4.55 8.58 10.50
N GLY A 187 -3.64 7.82 9.90
CA GLY A 187 -2.21 7.86 10.18
C GLY A 187 -1.69 6.79 11.14
N ASP A 188 -2.56 6.15 11.94
CA ASP A 188 -2.14 5.04 12.80
C ASP A 188 -1.53 3.89 11.97
N VAL A 189 -0.53 3.23 12.55
CA VAL A 189 0.23 2.17 11.87
C VAL A 189 -0.30 0.81 12.28
N LEU A 190 -0.51 -0.08 11.32
CA LEU A 190 -0.93 -1.45 11.56
C LEU A 190 0.20 -2.43 11.22
N VAL A 191 0.55 -3.28 12.18
CA VAL A 191 1.29 -4.53 11.94
C VAL A 191 0.28 -5.63 11.66
N ILE A 192 0.25 -6.09 10.41
CA ILE A 192 -0.65 -7.17 10.01
C ILE A 192 -0.15 -8.50 10.56
N TYR A 193 -1.00 -9.20 11.28
CA TYR A 193 -0.73 -10.49 11.90
C TYR A 193 -1.61 -11.59 11.30
N ARG A 194 -1.02 -12.44 10.47
CA ARG A 194 -1.72 -13.62 9.95
C ARG A 194 -1.84 -14.66 11.07
N THR A 195 -3.07 -15.05 11.41
CA THR A 195 -3.31 -16.07 12.45
C THR A 195 -2.92 -17.46 11.98
N GLY A 196 -2.90 -18.45 12.89
CA GLY A 196 -2.58 -19.83 12.56
C GLY A 196 -3.68 -20.50 11.72
N ASP A 197 -3.31 -21.48 10.91
CA ASP A 197 -4.20 -22.23 10.01
C ASP A 197 -4.89 -23.43 10.67
N LYS A 198 -4.77 -23.56 12.00
CA LYS A 198 -5.25 -24.69 12.83
C LYS A 198 -4.58 -26.05 12.53
N LEU A 199 -3.72 -26.14 11.52
CA LEU A 199 -2.98 -27.36 11.20
C LEU A 199 -1.73 -27.50 12.07
N THR A 200 -1.13 -26.35 12.40
CA THR A 200 0.07 -26.24 13.22
C THR A 200 -0.18 -25.30 14.39
N PRO A 201 0.48 -25.50 15.55
CA PRO A 201 0.32 -24.61 16.69
C PRO A 201 0.60 -23.16 16.29
N ALA A 202 -0.33 -22.25 16.63
CA ALA A 202 -0.23 -20.84 16.27
C ALA A 202 1.09 -20.19 16.72
N GLU A 203 1.70 -20.74 17.77
CA GLU A 203 3.03 -20.40 18.27
C GLU A 203 4.10 -20.38 17.15
N TYR A 204 3.98 -21.29 16.18
CA TYR A 204 4.95 -21.50 15.10
C TYR A 204 4.41 -21.16 13.71
N SER A 205 3.12 -20.88 13.56
CA SER A 205 2.47 -20.69 12.26
C SER A 205 1.78 -19.34 12.06
N ALA A 206 1.43 -18.66 13.15
CA ALA A 206 0.93 -17.29 13.08
C ALA A 206 2.12 -16.32 13.02
N VAL A 207 2.05 -15.30 12.16
CA VAL A 207 3.19 -14.46 11.79
C VAL A 207 2.78 -13.00 11.60
N ALA A 208 3.66 -12.07 11.98
CA ALA A 208 3.56 -10.69 11.50
C ALA A 208 4.08 -10.63 10.05
N THR A 209 3.38 -9.92 9.17
CA THR A 209 3.65 -9.99 7.72
C THR A 209 3.83 -8.66 7.02
N SER A 210 3.20 -7.60 7.51
CA SER A 210 3.06 -6.37 6.73
C SER A 210 2.92 -5.15 7.64
N LEU A 211 3.31 -3.98 7.12
CA LEU A 211 2.99 -2.69 7.69
C LEU A 211 1.99 -1.96 6.80
N CYS A 212 1.02 -1.31 7.43
CA CYS A 212 -0.04 -0.55 6.77
C CYS A 212 -0.29 0.76 7.51
N VAL A 213 -0.90 1.75 6.84
CA VAL A 213 -1.29 3.03 7.45
C VAL A 213 -2.79 3.22 7.30
N VAL A 214 -3.46 3.52 8.42
CA VAL A 214 -4.92 3.70 8.48
C VAL A 214 -5.33 4.96 7.72
N GLU A 215 -6.34 4.81 6.86
CA GLU A 215 -7.00 5.92 6.16
C GLU A 215 -8.26 6.37 6.90
N GLY A 216 -8.98 5.41 7.50
CA GLY A 216 -10.21 5.64 8.25
C GLY A 216 -10.86 4.35 8.74
N VAL A 217 -11.77 4.50 9.70
CA VAL A 217 -12.62 3.43 10.22
C VAL A 217 -14.06 3.92 10.30
N HIS A 218 -14.98 3.05 9.92
CA HIS A 218 -16.41 3.34 9.92
C HIS A 218 -17.20 2.04 10.08
N THR A 219 -18.52 2.14 10.06
CA THR A 219 -19.45 1.06 10.31
C THR A 219 -20.39 0.81 9.14
N LEU A 220 -21.08 -0.33 9.17
CA LEU A 220 -22.15 -0.61 8.21
C LEU A 220 -23.31 0.41 8.26
N ASN A 221 -23.44 1.19 9.33
CA ASN A 221 -24.49 2.19 9.47
C ASN A 221 -24.18 3.48 8.70
N ASP A 222 -22.92 3.67 8.28
CA ASP A 222 -22.50 4.85 7.52
C ASP A 222 -22.91 4.76 6.02
N TYR A 223 -23.32 3.58 5.57
CA TYR A 223 -23.80 3.34 4.21
C TYR A 223 -25.31 3.53 4.09
N LYS A 224 -25.73 4.33 3.09
CA LYS A 224 -27.16 4.61 2.86
C LYS A 224 -27.91 3.38 2.35
N THR A 225 -27.26 2.55 1.53
CA THR A 225 -27.84 1.34 0.95
C THR A 225 -26.86 0.17 0.93
N GLU A 226 -27.38 -1.04 0.73
CA GLU A 226 -26.57 -2.26 0.49
C GLU A 226 -25.68 -2.09 -0.76
N ASP A 227 -26.19 -1.45 -1.81
CA ASP A 227 -25.45 -1.23 -3.05
C ASP A 227 -24.29 -0.25 -2.86
N ASP A 228 -24.45 0.79 -2.02
CA ASP A 228 -23.36 1.70 -1.68
C ASP A 228 -22.21 0.94 -1.01
N PHE A 229 -22.52 0.11 -0.01
CA PHE A 229 -21.56 -0.73 0.70
C PHE A 229 -20.80 -1.66 -0.25
N VAL A 230 -21.53 -2.38 -1.10
CA VAL A 230 -20.93 -3.31 -2.06
C VAL A 230 -20.03 -2.56 -3.05
N SER A 231 -20.50 -1.44 -3.60
CA SER A 231 -19.78 -0.69 -4.64
C SER A 231 -18.43 -0.15 -4.16
N GLU A 232 -18.34 0.20 -2.87
CA GLU A 232 -17.13 0.66 -2.20
C GLU A 232 -16.21 -0.52 -1.85
N CYS A 233 -16.76 -1.53 -1.18
CA CYS A 233 -15.97 -2.62 -0.59
C CYS A 233 -15.47 -3.65 -1.60
N VAL A 234 -16.25 -3.95 -2.66
CA VAL A 234 -15.96 -5.07 -3.59
C VAL A 234 -14.60 -4.94 -4.28
N LYS A 235 -14.10 -3.70 -4.38
CA LYS A 235 -12.90 -3.42 -5.15
C LYS A 235 -11.62 -3.42 -4.29
N PHE A 236 -11.73 -3.30 -2.96
CA PHE A 236 -10.60 -3.21 -2.03
C PHE A 236 -10.59 -4.30 -0.96
N SER A 237 -11.69 -5.04 -0.81
CA SER A 237 -11.79 -6.19 0.09
C SER A 237 -11.64 -7.51 -0.67
N VAL A 238 -11.42 -8.59 0.08
CA VAL A 238 -11.30 -9.95 -0.45
C VAL A 238 -12.63 -10.63 -0.75
N PHE A 239 -13.75 -9.97 -0.41
CA PHE A 239 -15.09 -10.54 -0.51
C PHE A 239 -15.68 -10.30 -1.89
N SER A 240 -16.39 -11.31 -2.39
CA SER A 240 -17.24 -11.18 -3.57
C SER A 240 -18.46 -10.30 -3.29
N ASP A 241 -19.12 -9.83 -4.35
CA ASP A 241 -20.39 -9.10 -4.26
C ASP A 241 -21.42 -9.84 -3.38
N ALA A 242 -21.64 -11.13 -3.64
CA ALA A 242 -22.57 -11.95 -2.86
C ALA A 242 -22.19 -12.06 -1.37
N GLU A 243 -20.89 -12.21 -1.05
CA GLU A 243 -20.42 -12.24 0.34
C GLU A 243 -20.63 -10.89 1.03
N LEU A 244 -20.35 -9.76 0.35
CA LEU A 244 -20.60 -8.43 0.89
C LEU A 244 -22.10 -8.20 1.16
N ARG A 245 -22.97 -8.57 0.22
CA ARG A 245 -24.42 -8.50 0.43
C ARG A 245 -24.86 -9.31 1.65
N GLY A 246 -24.30 -10.50 1.83
CA GLY A 246 -24.48 -11.32 3.03
C GLY A 246 -24.05 -10.58 4.30
N ILE A 247 -22.83 -10.06 4.33
CA ILE A 247 -22.28 -9.27 5.46
C ILE A 247 -23.21 -8.11 5.83
N TYR A 248 -23.69 -7.35 4.84
CA TYR A 248 -24.55 -6.19 5.06
C TYR A 248 -25.91 -6.56 5.67
N ARG A 249 -26.50 -7.67 5.22
CA ARG A 249 -27.80 -8.14 5.69
C ARG A 249 -27.73 -8.81 7.06
N GLU A 250 -26.68 -9.60 7.29
CA GLU A 250 -26.47 -10.34 8.54
C GLU A 250 -26.03 -9.45 9.70
N ARG A 251 -25.38 -8.31 9.42
CA ARG A 251 -24.89 -7.35 10.43
C ARG A 251 -23.98 -7.99 11.50
N ARG A 252 -23.31 -9.09 11.15
CA ARG A 252 -22.38 -9.80 12.02
C ARG A 252 -21.00 -9.11 12.08
N TYR A 253 -20.53 -8.60 10.95
CA TYR A 253 -19.28 -7.84 10.85
C TYR A 253 -19.64 -6.39 10.61
N ASN A 254 -19.46 -5.54 11.61
CA ASN A 254 -20.00 -4.18 11.60
C ASN A 254 -18.96 -3.10 11.33
N TYR A 255 -17.67 -3.43 11.41
CA TYR A 255 -16.58 -2.46 11.34
C TYR A 255 -15.81 -2.62 10.04
N VAL A 256 -15.56 -1.51 9.36
CA VAL A 256 -14.84 -1.42 8.10
C VAL A 256 -13.61 -0.54 8.32
N ILE A 257 -12.43 -1.06 7.98
CA ILE A 257 -11.15 -0.35 8.12
C ILE A 257 -10.58 -0.16 6.72
N ASN A 258 -10.28 1.10 6.38
CA ASN A 258 -9.58 1.50 5.16
C ASN A 258 -8.11 1.76 5.52
N PHE A 259 -7.17 1.20 4.77
CA PHE A 259 -5.74 1.41 4.98
C PHE A 259 -4.94 1.19 3.70
N THR A 260 -3.74 1.77 3.65
CA THR A 260 -2.76 1.51 2.59
C THR A 260 -1.83 0.36 2.97
N TYR A 261 -1.44 -0.47 1.99
CA TYR A 261 -0.49 -1.57 2.17
C TYR A 261 0.92 -1.13 1.82
N ASN A 262 1.64 -0.60 2.81
CA ASN A 262 2.93 0.09 2.61
C ASN A 262 4.11 -0.87 2.42
N VAL A 263 4.30 -1.82 3.33
CA VAL A 263 5.52 -2.65 3.38
C VAL A 263 5.17 -4.11 3.63
N ALA A 264 5.69 -5.00 2.79
CA ALA A 264 5.77 -6.43 3.09
C ALA A 264 7.01 -6.69 3.96
N LEU A 265 6.85 -7.32 5.13
CA LEU A 265 7.98 -7.58 6.02
C LEU A 265 8.94 -8.60 5.37
N PRO A 266 10.24 -8.27 5.22
CA PRO A 266 11.23 -9.19 4.64
C PRO A 266 11.30 -10.50 5.42
N LYS A 267 11.41 -10.40 6.75
CA LYS A 267 11.23 -11.52 7.67
C LYS A 267 9.90 -11.43 8.39
N ARG A 268 9.22 -12.58 8.49
CA ARG A 268 7.89 -12.70 9.07
C ARG A 268 7.99 -13.41 10.43
N PRO A 269 8.21 -12.68 11.53
CA PRO A 269 8.43 -13.29 12.83
C PRO A 269 7.16 -14.03 13.28
N ILE A 270 7.36 -15.27 13.72
CA ILE A 270 6.31 -16.12 14.26
C ILE A 270 5.83 -15.62 15.63
N ARG A 271 4.64 -16.04 16.04
CA ARG A 271 4.03 -15.74 17.34
C ARG A 271 5.01 -15.95 18.49
N LYS A 272 5.78 -17.04 18.48
CA LYS A 272 6.80 -17.31 19.50
C LYS A 272 7.81 -16.18 19.65
N ARG A 273 8.36 -15.68 18.54
CA ARG A 273 9.34 -14.59 18.54
C ARG A 273 8.71 -13.26 18.94
N LEU A 274 7.48 -13.01 18.50
CA LEU A 274 6.71 -11.84 18.94
C LEU A 274 6.44 -11.86 20.45
N ALA A 275 6.30 -13.03 21.05
CA ALA A 275 6.11 -13.14 22.49
C ALA A 275 7.44 -13.13 23.27
N ASP A 276 8.42 -13.95 22.86
CA ASP A 276 9.70 -14.14 23.56
C ASP A 276 10.64 -12.96 23.38
N ASP A 277 10.80 -12.47 22.14
CA ASP A 277 11.78 -11.45 21.79
C ASP A 277 11.14 -10.06 21.98
N VAL A 278 9.96 -9.83 21.38
CA VAL A 278 9.29 -8.50 21.37
C VAL A 278 8.57 -8.21 22.70
N GLY A 279 8.20 -9.24 23.46
CA GLY A 279 7.49 -9.08 24.73
C GLY A 279 5.98 -8.86 24.57
N LEU A 280 5.36 -9.38 23.50
CA LEU A 280 3.90 -9.43 23.44
C LEU A 280 3.37 -10.49 24.41
N ASN A 281 2.43 -10.10 25.28
CA ASN A 281 1.90 -11.00 26.29
C ASN A 281 1.04 -12.10 25.63
N ARG A 282 1.37 -13.37 25.90
CA ARG A 282 0.64 -14.53 25.36
C ARG A 282 -0.80 -14.63 25.85
N ALA A 283 -1.08 -14.09 27.03
CA ALA A 283 -2.43 -14.06 27.60
C ALA A 283 -3.36 -13.08 26.87
N ASP A 284 -2.80 -12.12 26.13
CA ASP A 284 -3.59 -11.14 25.40
C ASP A 284 -4.25 -11.77 24.17
N ARG A 285 -5.41 -11.23 23.80
CA ARG A 285 -6.08 -11.60 22.56
C ARG A 285 -5.46 -10.83 21.41
N TRP A 286 -4.61 -11.48 20.62
CA TRP A 286 -3.92 -10.87 19.47
C TRP A 286 -4.83 -10.71 18.24
N GLY A 287 -6.08 -10.29 18.46
CA GLY A 287 -7.02 -9.90 17.41
C GLY A 287 -6.79 -8.47 16.96
N PHE A 288 -6.72 -7.58 17.96
CA PHE A 288 -6.41 -6.18 17.83
C PHE A 288 -5.78 -5.73 19.15
N LEU A 289 -4.55 -5.21 19.13
CA LEU A 289 -3.88 -4.67 20.31
C LEU A 289 -3.03 -3.46 19.97
N GLU A 290 -2.94 -2.50 20.89
CA GLU A 290 -1.98 -1.40 20.79
C GLU A 290 -0.57 -1.90 21.13
N LEU A 291 0.41 -1.42 20.38
CA LEU A 291 1.83 -1.70 20.54
C LEU A 291 2.53 -0.48 21.11
N SER A 292 3.35 -0.68 22.14
CA SER A 292 4.28 0.37 22.55
C SER A 292 5.30 0.67 21.45
N ASN A 293 5.89 1.88 21.48
CA ASN A 293 6.97 2.24 20.56
C ASN A 293 8.14 1.24 20.61
N GLY A 294 8.48 0.72 21.79
CA GLY A 294 9.53 -0.30 21.94
C GLY A 294 9.17 -1.64 21.29
N GLN A 295 7.94 -2.12 21.48
CA GLN A 295 7.47 -3.35 20.82
C GLN A 295 7.45 -3.18 19.29
N PHE A 296 6.95 -2.05 18.81
CA PHE A 296 6.91 -1.76 17.37
C PHE A 296 8.32 -1.71 16.77
N GLN A 297 9.25 -0.98 17.40
CA GLN A 297 10.64 -0.92 16.95
C GLN A 297 11.29 -2.30 16.92
N HIS A 298 11.10 -3.11 17.96
CA HIS A 298 11.66 -4.45 18.00
C HIS A 298 11.07 -5.35 16.90
N ILE A 299 9.79 -5.21 16.55
CA ILE A 299 9.19 -5.88 15.39
C ILE A 299 9.91 -5.48 14.09
N LEU A 300 10.15 -4.19 13.87
CA LEU A 300 10.87 -3.72 12.68
C LEU A 300 12.27 -4.35 12.57
N ASP A 301 13.00 -4.39 13.68
CA ASP A 301 14.36 -4.92 13.75
C ASP A 301 14.40 -6.41 13.42
N ILE A 302 13.57 -7.25 14.07
CA ILE A 302 13.55 -8.70 13.82
C ILE A 302 12.95 -9.09 12.47
N SER A 303 12.17 -8.18 11.87
CA SER A 303 11.62 -8.30 10.52
C SER A 303 12.56 -7.80 9.43
N GLU A 304 13.67 -7.14 9.80
CA GLU A 304 14.64 -6.54 8.88
C GLU A 304 14.00 -5.54 7.92
N VAL A 305 13.08 -4.71 8.43
CA VAL A 305 12.49 -3.63 7.63
C VAL A 305 13.57 -2.60 7.31
N ASP A 306 13.69 -2.21 6.04
CA ASP A 306 14.62 -1.16 5.64
C ASP A 306 14.20 0.17 6.30
N PRO A 307 15.07 0.81 7.11
CA PRO A 307 14.73 2.03 7.83
C PRO A 307 14.25 3.18 6.94
N LYS A 308 14.58 3.18 5.63
CA LYS A 308 14.14 4.24 4.71
C LYS A 308 12.61 4.36 4.60
N PHE A 309 11.88 3.27 4.84
CA PHE A 309 10.42 3.29 4.84
C PHE A 309 9.83 3.99 6.07
N ILE A 310 10.60 4.11 7.14
CA ILE A 310 10.14 4.61 8.43
C ILE A 310 10.59 6.06 8.59
N LYS A 311 9.64 6.95 8.84
CA LYS A 311 9.88 8.38 9.08
C LYS A 311 9.53 8.67 10.54
N ASN A 312 10.57 8.93 11.31
CA ASN A 312 10.48 9.21 12.74
C ASN A 312 10.37 10.69 13.00
#